data_AF-A0A497QIF4-F1
#
_entry.id   AF-A0A497QIF4-F1
#
_cell.length_a   1.000
_cell.length_b   1.000
_cell.length_c   1.000
_cell.angle_alpha   90.00
_cell.angle_beta   90.00
_cell.angle_gamma   90.00
#
_symmetry.space_group_name_H-M   'P 1'
#
loop_
_entity.id
_entity.type
_entity.pdbx_description
1 polymer ?
#
loop_
_entity_poly.entity_id
_entity_poly.type
_entity_poly.pdbx_seq_one_letter_code
_entity_poly.pdbx_strand_id
1 'polypeptide(L)'
;MKGCENTPECDSSRDWENTIMPVALLLIDWDSKIGAVLKAKVPADFADYYREDLNTEIMRIFTSHAMGDATAGFASLSIRIGGEEYNVASYYTGIVREEEQYCVSLLLTTSEDPKAYEGALTSVVSHITNAVVSMTDAELQEELENTYRRIIRLAGMTDESRLARLFADEVTRAVFPKLWKGGVSKEDLEEWLKMVTGLPSVSVDSIIAPFEELGLVKTEWVDEIGRTCVFMIKDLEIFRAPPLMAMEAASSILDPELAAEYKAEVLEFLTEWQKTPEDTVAIAQILADPDCYDILDILRRRPVSIAELEATLDIPPKDLRTAIQTMKKYRVVTEKRRKGPSGEYDKWLFLLNDIRVRLFFPEYFLQTLVTDLEKNPDDPRARQLVQHHLRLLRDNFPR
;
A
#
# COMPACT_ATOMS: atom_id res chain seq x y z
N MET A 1 52.72 24.37 -3.38
CA MET A 1 52.12 23.48 -2.36
C MET A 1 50.66 23.81 -2.27
N LYS A 2 49.83 22.76 -2.35
CA LYS A 2 48.37 22.76 -2.47
C LYS A 2 47.68 23.32 -1.23
N GLY A 3 46.45 23.79 -1.41
CA GLY A 3 45.48 24.06 -0.35
C GLY A 3 44.07 24.21 -0.94
N CYS A 4 43.50 23.10 -1.43
CA CYS A 4 42.11 22.97 -1.86
C CYS A 4 41.18 22.86 -0.65
N GLU A 5 40.09 23.63 -0.71
CA GLU A 5 38.68 23.23 -0.52
C GLU A 5 38.35 22.18 0.54
N ASN A 6 37.65 22.63 1.60
CA ASN A 6 36.79 21.80 2.44
C ASN A 6 35.33 22.18 2.15
N THR A 7 34.68 21.46 1.25
CA THR A 7 33.23 21.30 1.21
C THR A 7 32.88 19.98 1.91
N PRO A 8 31.81 19.92 2.73
CA PRO A 8 31.35 18.66 3.27
C PRO A 8 30.68 17.87 2.12
N GLU A 9 31.33 16.79 1.70
CA GLU A 9 30.73 15.79 0.82
C GLU A 9 29.47 15.24 1.50
N CYS A 10 28.34 15.38 0.80
CA CYS A 10 27.16 14.56 1.04
C CYS A 10 27.55 13.10 0.87
N ASP A 11 27.71 12.41 1.99
CA ASP A 11 27.80 10.96 2.01
C ASP A 11 26.40 10.39 1.71
N SER A 12 26.09 10.28 0.43
CA SER A 12 24.93 9.57 -0.09
C SER A 12 25.31 8.13 -0.40
N SER A 13 25.86 7.41 0.57
CA SER A 13 25.78 5.95 0.58
C SER A 13 24.35 5.57 0.98
N ARG A 14 23.46 5.49 0.00
CA ARG A 14 22.21 4.73 0.19
C ARG A 14 22.62 3.29 0.50
N ASP A 15 22.35 2.83 1.71
CA ASP A 15 22.39 1.41 2.05
C ASP A 15 21.46 0.63 1.10
N TRP A 16 22.03 -0.04 0.11
CA TRP A 16 21.31 -0.86 -0.87
C TRP A 16 21.24 -2.35 -0.47
N GLU A 17 21.63 -2.70 0.76
CA GLU A 17 21.75 -4.09 1.22
C GLU A 17 20.45 -4.73 1.76
N ASN A 18 19.33 -4.00 1.83
CA ASN A 18 18.01 -4.58 2.18
C ASN A 18 16.99 -4.33 1.07
N THR A 19 17.27 -4.84 -0.13
CA THR A 19 16.26 -4.82 -1.20
C THR A 19 15.29 -5.97 -0.95
N ILE A 20 14.07 -5.63 -0.52
CA ILE A 20 12.90 -6.53 -0.42
C ILE A 20 12.64 -7.07 -1.83
N MET A 21 13.15 -8.25 -2.14
CA MET A 21 12.96 -8.91 -3.42
C MET A 21 12.76 -10.39 -3.17
N PRO A 22 11.51 -10.86 -3.28
CA PRO A 22 11.21 -12.28 -3.38
C PRO A 22 12.12 -12.95 -4.43
N VAL A 23 12.38 -14.22 -4.21
CA VAL A 23 13.16 -15.07 -5.11
C VAL A 23 12.28 -15.52 -6.28
N ALA A 24 11.02 -15.88 -6.00
CA ALA A 24 10.08 -16.32 -7.01
C ALA A 24 8.63 -16.12 -6.60
N LEU A 25 7.74 -16.05 -7.59
CA LEU A 25 6.29 -16.19 -7.45
C LEU A 25 5.87 -17.53 -8.07
N LEU A 26 5.03 -18.27 -7.36
CA LEU A 26 4.46 -19.55 -7.77
C LEU A 26 2.93 -19.43 -7.81
N LEU A 27 2.34 -19.83 -8.92
CA LEU A 27 0.91 -20.08 -9.03
C LEU A 27 0.68 -21.59 -9.02
N ILE A 28 0.01 -22.07 -7.96
CA ILE A 28 -0.24 -23.49 -7.72
C ILE A 28 -1.74 -23.73 -7.85
N ASP A 29 -2.11 -24.77 -8.59
CA ASP A 29 -3.49 -25.20 -8.85
C ASP A 29 -3.73 -26.57 -8.20
N TRP A 30 -4.99 -26.89 -7.86
CA TRP A 30 -5.38 -28.18 -7.35
C TRP A 30 -6.02 -29.06 -8.43
N ASP A 31 -5.31 -30.12 -8.82
CA ASP A 31 -5.86 -31.18 -9.66
C ASP A 31 -6.42 -32.32 -8.80
N SER A 32 -7.68 -32.71 -9.06
CA SER A 32 -8.38 -33.76 -8.31
C SER A 32 -7.74 -35.16 -8.35
N LYS A 33 -6.84 -35.43 -9.30
CA LYS A 33 -6.17 -36.73 -9.49
C LYS A 33 -4.73 -36.71 -9.00
N ILE A 34 -4.03 -35.59 -9.20
CA ILE A 34 -2.58 -35.47 -8.98
C ILE A 34 -2.27 -34.72 -7.68
N GLY A 35 -3.19 -33.87 -7.21
CA GLY A 35 -2.98 -32.96 -6.08
C GLY A 35 -2.54 -31.57 -6.55
N ALA A 36 -1.69 -30.91 -5.77
CA ALA A 36 -1.18 -29.58 -6.10
C ALA A 36 -0.20 -29.65 -7.30
N VAL A 37 -0.45 -28.82 -8.31
CA VAL A 37 0.32 -28.73 -9.56
C VAL A 37 0.78 -27.30 -9.76
N LEU A 38 2.04 -27.12 -10.16
CA LEU A 38 2.55 -25.80 -10.52
C LEU A 38 1.98 -25.39 -11.88
N LYS A 39 1.19 -24.32 -11.91
CA LYS A 39 0.57 -23.78 -13.14
C LYS A 39 1.48 -22.80 -13.85
N ALA A 40 2.11 -21.89 -13.10
CA ALA A 40 3.06 -20.91 -13.63
C ALA A 40 4.02 -20.43 -12.54
N LYS A 41 5.16 -19.86 -12.95
CA LYS A 41 6.18 -19.31 -12.04
C LYS A 41 6.87 -18.09 -12.63
N VAL A 42 7.34 -17.20 -11.76
CA VAL A 42 8.17 -16.04 -12.10
C VAL A 42 9.40 -16.06 -11.19
N PRO A 43 10.63 -16.01 -11.72
CA PRO A 43 10.96 -16.08 -13.14
C PRO A 43 10.66 -17.46 -13.75
N ALA A 44 10.43 -17.51 -15.06
CA ALA A 44 9.95 -18.70 -15.77
C ALA A 44 10.90 -19.91 -15.72
N ASP A 45 12.18 -19.69 -15.44
CA ASP A 45 13.23 -20.71 -15.32
C ASP A 45 13.52 -21.13 -13.87
N PHE A 46 12.85 -20.52 -12.89
CA PHE A 46 13.11 -20.75 -11.46
C PHE A 46 13.07 -22.24 -11.08
N ALA A 47 14.13 -22.75 -10.46
CA ALA A 47 14.25 -24.12 -9.98
C ALA A 47 13.97 -25.22 -11.04
N ASP A 48 14.21 -24.94 -12.33
CA ASP A 48 14.07 -25.97 -13.38
C ASP A 48 15.04 -27.15 -13.22
N TYR A 49 16.18 -26.94 -12.56
CA TYR A 49 17.12 -28.00 -12.20
C TYR A 49 16.66 -28.82 -10.98
N TYR A 50 15.78 -28.27 -10.13
CA TYR A 50 15.31 -28.84 -8.87
C TYR A 50 13.80 -29.14 -8.90
N ARG A 51 13.29 -29.63 -10.05
CA ARG A 51 11.85 -29.85 -10.26
C ARG A 51 11.21 -30.82 -9.28
N GLU A 52 11.91 -31.88 -8.86
CA GLU A 52 11.38 -32.85 -7.91
C GLU A 52 11.20 -32.24 -6.52
N ASP A 53 12.19 -31.48 -6.05
CA ASP A 53 12.12 -30.71 -4.80
C ASP A 53 10.98 -29.69 -4.87
N LEU A 54 10.90 -28.91 -5.96
CA LEU A 54 9.83 -27.93 -6.16
C LEU A 54 8.45 -28.59 -6.11
N ASN A 55 8.24 -29.71 -6.81
CA ASN A 55 6.97 -30.44 -6.81
C ASN A 55 6.61 -30.98 -5.40
N THR A 56 7.60 -31.34 -4.60
CA THR A 56 7.39 -31.77 -3.22
C THR A 56 6.97 -30.59 -2.34
N GLU A 57 7.65 -29.45 -2.47
CA GLU A 57 7.36 -28.29 -1.65
C GLU A 57 6.06 -27.57 -2.06
N ILE A 58 5.64 -27.56 -3.33
CA ILE A 58 4.31 -27.02 -3.70
C ILE A 58 3.18 -27.81 -3.04
N MET A 59 3.31 -29.13 -2.92
CA MET A 59 2.35 -29.97 -2.19
C MET A 59 2.32 -29.58 -0.72
N ARG A 60 3.48 -29.32 -0.12
CA ARG A 60 3.60 -28.88 1.27
C ARG A 60 2.99 -27.49 1.50
N ILE A 61 3.24 -26.54 0.61
CA ILE A 61 2.61 -25.20 0.65
C ILE A 61 1.09 -25.34 0.60
N PHE A 62 0.56 -26.06 -0.39
CA PHE A 62 -0.88 -26.21 -0.56
C PHE A 62 -1.54 -26.91 0.63
N THR A 63 -0.96 -28.01 1.10
CA THR A 63 -1.49 -28.76 2.25
C THR A 63 -1.42 -27.97 3.56
N SER A 64 -0.46 -27.05 3.71
CA SER A 64 -0.39 -26.17 4.88
C SER A 64 -1.63 -25.28 5.04
N HIS A 65 -2.26 -24.88 3.93
CA HIS A 65 -3.55 -24.18 3.94
C HIS A 65 -4.72 -25.15 4.16
N ALA A 66 -4.70 -26.29 3.45
CA ALA A 66 -5.81 -27.25 3.47
C ALA A 66 -5.96 -28.01 4.81
N MET A 67 -4.91 -28.06 5.65
CA MET A 67 -4.98 -28.68 6.98
C MET A 67 -5.70 -27.83 8.05
N GLY A 68 -6.07 -26.58 7.75
CA GLY A 68 -6.93 -25.73 8.59
C GLY A 68 -8.43 -25.90 8.31
N ASP A 69 -9.21 -24.83 8.50
CA ASP A 69 -10.65 -24.78 8.15
C ASP A 69 -10.90 -24.78 6.62
N ALA A 70 -9.83 -24.87 5.81
CA ALA A 70 -9.83 -24.79 4.35
C ALA A 70 -10.52 -23.53 3.80
N THR A 71 -10.54 -22.47 4.60
CA THR A 71 -11.00 -21.13 4.25
C THR A 71 -9.92 -20.39 3.46
N ALA A 72 -10.34 -19.41 2.67
CA ALA A 72 -9.40 -18.51 2.00
C ALA A 72 -8.56 -17.77 3.05
N GLY A 73 -7.26 -17.64 2.83
CA GLY A 73 -6.40 -17.01 3.81
C GLY A 73 -4.91 -16.99 3.47
N PHE A 74 -4.19 -16.22 4.27
CA PHE A 74 -2.74 -16.10 4.22
C PHE A 74 -2.09 -17.13 5.15
N ALA A 75 -0.97 -17.71 4.71
CA ALA A 75 -0.11 -18.56 5.53
C ALA A 75 1.36 -18.27 5.24
N SER A 76 2.17 -18.44 6.29
CA SER A 76 3.62 -18.36 6.22
C SER A 76 4.26 -19.69 6.63
N LEU A 77 5.24 -20.15 5.88
CA LEU A 77 5.99 -21.38 6.18
C LEU A 77 7.43 -21.28 5.64
N SER A 78 8.27 -22.26 5.97
CA SER A 78 9.61 -22.38 5.40
C SER A 78 9.75 -23.70 4.64
N ILE A 79 10.32 -23.61 3.44
CA ILE A 79 10.51 -24.73 2.51
C ILE A 79 11.98 -24.88 2.13
N ARG A 80 12.33 -25.99 1.48
CA ARG A 80 13.68 -26.21 0.99
C ARG A 80 13.69 -26.71 -0.45
N ILE A 81 14.38 -26.00 -1.34
CA ILE A 81 14.51 -26.37 -2.76
C ILE A 81 15.99 -26.34 -3.14
N GLY A 82 16.52 -27.42 -3.72
CA GLY A 82 17.92 -27.46 -4.17
C GLY A 82 18.94 -27.32 -3.04
N GLY A 83 18.54 -27.64 -1.81
CA GLY A 83 19.38 -27.49 -0.62
C GLY A 83 19.33 -26.10 0.03
N GLU A 84 18.69 -25.11 -0.58
CA GLU A 84 18.48 -23.76 -0.02
C GLU A 84 17.13 -23.65 0.70
N GLU A 85 17.11 -22.90 1.78
CA GLU A 85 15.91 -22.64 2.59
C GLU A 85 15.26 -21.32 2.19
N TYR A 86 13.94 -21.32 2.04
CA TYR A 86 13.15 -20.15 1.67
C TYR A 86 12.02 -19.96 2.66
N ASN A 87 11.78 -18.71 3.05
CA ASN A 87 10.53 -18.31 3.67
C ASN A 87 9.44 -18.24 2.59
N VAL A 88 8.20 -18.53 2.95
CA VAL A 88 7.07 -18.51 2.01
C VAL A 88 5.99 -17.62 2.55
N ALA A 89 5.53 -16.69 1.72
CA ALA A 89 4.30 -15.92 1.92
C ALA A 89 3.26 -16.45 0.91
N SER A 90 2.18 -17.05 1.37
CA SER A 90 1.23 -17.75 0.50
C SER A 90 -0.20 -17.35 0.80
N TYR A 91 -0.99 -17.09 -0.24
CA TYR A 91 -2.42 -16.85 -0.13
C TYR A 91 -3.19 -17.94 -0.88
N TYR A 92 -4.14 -18.56 -0.18
CA TYR A 92 -5.01 -19.62 -0.69
C TYR A 92 -6.42 -19.09 -0.92
N THR A 93 -7.04 -19.48 -2.04
CA THR A 93 -8.41 -19.04 -2.41
C THR A 93 -9.52 -19.71 -1.60
N GLY A 94 -9.21 -20.76 -0.83
CA GLY A 94 -10.22 -21.51 -0.08
C GLY A 94 -10.93 -22.58 -0.93
N ILE A 95 -11.65 -23.47 -0.25
CA ILE A 95 -12.54 -24.44 -0.89
C ILE A 95 -13.92 -23.79 -1.08
N VAL A 96 -14.22 -23.40 -2.32
CA VAL A 96 -15.58 -23.07 -2.75
C VAL A 96 -16.09 -24.19 -3.64
N ARG A 97 -17.34 -24.62 -3.43
CA ARG A 97 -17.93 -25.71 -4.24
C ARG A 97 -17.93 -25.31 -5.71
N GLU A 98 -17.46 -26.21 -6.56
CA GLU A 98 -17.42 -26.05 -8.01
C GLU A 98 -16.46 -24.98 -8.54
N GLU A 99 -15.61 -24.41 -7.68
CA GLU A 99 -14.53 -23.50 -8.07
C GLU A 99 -13.16 -24.18 -8.00
N GLU A 100 -12.27 -23.77 -8.91
CA GLU A 100 -10.86 -24.18 -8.89
C GLU A 100 -10.13 -23.55 -7.71
N GLN A 101 -9.16 -24.27 -7.16
CA GLN A 101 -8.47 -23.86 -5.94
C GLN A 101 -7.03 -23.47 -6.26
N TYR A 102 -6.65 -22.26 -5.86
CA TYR A 102 -5.36 -21.69 -6.18
C TYR A 102 -4.60 -21.28 -4.93
N CYS A 103 -3.27 -21.49 -4.96
CA CYS A 103 -2.34 -20.82 -4.05
C CYS A 103 -1.43 -19.88 -4.87
N VAL A 104 -1.38 -18.61 -4.47
CA VAL A 104 -0.42 -17.63 -4.97
C VAL A 104 0.66 -17.47 -3.90
N SER A 105 1.89 -17.89 -4.20
CA SER A 105 2.95 -18.01 -3.19
C SER A 105 4.23 -17.31 -3.62
N LEU A 106 4.80 -16.49 -2.74
CA LEU A 106 6.13 -15.91 -2.90
C LEU A 106 7.13 -16.75 -2.13
N LEU A 107 8.24 -17.08 -2.79
CA LEU A 107 9.45 -17.57 -2.13
C LEU A 107 10.32 -16.39 -1.80
N LEU A 108 10.76 -16.32 -0.55
CA LEU A 108 11.48 -15.22 0.04
C LEU A 108 12.81 -15.72 0.58
N THR A 109 13.78 -14.83 0.67
CA THR A 109 15.01 -15.09 1.41
C THR A 109 14.70 -15.28 2.90
N THR A 110 15.60 -15.93 3.63
CA THR A 110 15.41 -16.19 5.08
C THR A 110 15.43 -14.91 5.93
N SER A 111 15.93 -13.80 5.39
CA SER A 111 15.92 -12.46 6.01
C SER A 111 14.59 -11.72 5.86
N GLU A 112 13.76 -12.10 4.89
CA GLU A 112 12.49 -11.42 4.62
C GLU A 112 11.37 -11.99 5.49
N ASP A 113 10.51 -11.10 6.00
CA ASP A 113 9.31 -11.45 6.76
C ASP A 113 8.13 -11.72 5.80
N PRO A 114 7.59 -12.95 5.75
CA PRO A 114 6.41 -13.26 4.94
C PRO A 114 5.22 -12.34 5.17
N LYS A 115 5.00 -11.89 6.41
CA LYS A 115 3.83 -11.08 6.75
C LYS A 115 3.81 -9.73 6.05
N ALA A 116 4.98 -9.19 5.69
CA ALA A 116 5.09 -7.95 4.93
C ALA A 116 4.38 -8.02 3.56
N TYR A 117 4.17 -9.22 3.02
CA TYR A 117 3.54 -9.44 1.72
C TYR A 117 2.06 -9.82 1.78
N GLU A 118 1.48 -10.04 2.97
CA GLU A 118 0.10 -10.50 3.14
C GLU A 118 -0.88 -9.57 2.40
N GLY A 119 -0.84 -8.27 2.70
CA GLY A 119 -1.74 -7.29 2.07
C GLY A 119 -1.53 -7.13 0.56
N ALA A 120 -0.30 -7.32 0.07
CA ALA A 120 0.01 -7.27 -1.36
C ALA A 120 -0.61 -8.49 -2.07
N LEU A 121 -0.37 -9.70 -1.54
CA LEU A 121 -0.90 -10.96 -2.07
C LEU A 121 -2.43 -10.96 -2.07
N THR A 122 -3.07 -10.62 -0.96
CA THR A 122 -4.54 -10.56 -0.87
C THR A 122 -5.14 -9.65 -1.95
N SER A 123 -4.47 -8.55 -2.29
CA SER A 123 -4.98 -7.60 -3.29
C SER A 123 -4.84 -8.03 -4.74
N VAL A 124 -3.99 -9.02 -5.05
CA VAL A 124 -3.74 -9.47 -6.42
C VAL A 124 -4.33 -10.85 -6.72
N VAL A 125 -4.70 -11.63 -5.70
CA VAL A 125 -5.18 -13.02 -5.89
C VAL A 125 -6.37 -13.09 -6.84
N SER A 126 -7.42 -12.29 -6.64
CA SER A 126 -8.61 -12.32 -7.52
C SER A 126 -8.27 -11.94 -8.96
N HIS A 127 -7.29 -11.05 -9.14
CA HIS A 127 -6.83 -10.64 -10.48
C HIS A 127 -6.11 -11.80 -11.18
N ILE A 128 -5.19 -12.47 -10.48
CA ILE A 128 -4.48 -13.65 -11.01
C ILE A 128 -5.48 -14.77 -11.33
N THR A 129 -6.39 -15.10 -10.42
CA THR A 129 -7.34 -16.21 -10.64
C THR A 129 -8.28 -15.93 -11.82
N ASN A 130 -8.69 -14.68 -12.02
CA ASN A 130 -9.47 -14.29 -13.19
C ASN A 130 -8.65 -14.37 -14.49
N ALA A 131 -7.38 -13.98 -14.44
CA ALA A 131 -6.46 -14.11 -15.58
C ALA A 131 -6.32 -15.57 -16.01
N VAL A 132 -6.19 -16.50 -15.05
CA VAL A 132 -6.09 -17.94 -15.33
C VAL A 132 -7.27 -18.49 -16.13
N VAL A 133 -8.49 -17.99 -15.89
CA VAL A 133 -9.70 -18.45 -16.57
C VAL A 133 -9.88 -17.78 -17.94
N SER A 134 -9.38 -16.55 -18.10
CA SER A 134 -9.70 -15.69 -19.25
C SER A 134 -8.59 -15.51 -20.27
N MET A 135 -7.36 -15.94 -19.95
CA MET A 135 -6.17 -15.73 -20.77
C MET A 135 -5.55 -17.04 -21.26
N THR A 136 -4.77 -16.96 -22.33
CA THR A 136 -3.89 -18.06 -22.77
C THR A 136 -2.67 -18.18 -21.84
N ASP A 137 -1.97 -19.32 -21.88
CA ASP A 137 -0.78 -19.54 -21.05
C ASP A 137 0.31 -18.47 -21.23
N ALA A 138 0.50 -17.97 -22.46
CA ALA A 138 1.49 -16.93 -22.74
C ALA A 138 1.08 -15.57 -22.16
N GLU A 139 -0.20 -15.20 -22.29
CA GLU A 139 -0.76 -13.99 -21.71
C GLU A 139 -0.75 -14.05 -20.18
N LEU A 140 -1.07 -15.23 -19.61
CA LEU A 140 -1.01 -15.47 -18.17
C LEU A 140 0.41 -15.29 -17.63
N GLN A 141 1.43 -15.77 -18.34
CA GLN A 141 2.83 -15.61 -17.92
C GLN A 141 3.24 -14.14 -17.87
N GLU A 142 2.90 -13.35 -18.90
CA GLU A 142 3.15 -11.89 -18.92
C GLU A 142 2.39 -11.19 -17.77
N GLU A 143 1.14 -11.58 -17.52
CA GLU A 143 0.34 -11.02 -16.44
C GLU A 143 0.90 -11.38 -15.05
N LEU A 144 1.43 -12.60 -14.88
CA LEU A 144 2.11 -13.00 -13.66
C LEU A 144 3.39 -12.19 -13.42
N GLU A 145 4.17 -11.90 -14.45
CA GLU A 145 5.38 -11.06 -14.35
C GLU A 145 5.03 -9.62 -13.97
N ASN A 146 3.96 -9.06 -14.56
CA ASN A 146 3.44 -7.75 -14.19
C ASN A 146 2.94 -7.73 -12.75
N THR A 147 2.19 -8.77 -12.36
CA THR A 147 1.67 -8.90 -11.00
C THR A 147 2.78 -9.09 -9.97
N TYR A 148 3.82 -9.85 -10.30
CA TYR A 148 5.00 -10.02 -9.46
C TYR A 148 5.69 -8.69 -9.14
N ARG A 149 5.95 -7.88 -10.17
CA ARG A 149 6.50 -6.53 -10.00
C ARG A 149 5.60 -5.65 -9.13
N ARG A 150 4.28 -5.75 -9.31
CA ARG A 150 3.31 -5.03 -8.49
C ARG A 150 3.35 -5.46 -7.02
N ILE A 151 3.42 -6.76 -6.73
CA ILE A 151 3.56 -7.27 -5.36
C ILE A 151 4.80 -6.69 -4.67
N ILE A 152 5.96 -6.72 -5.35
CA ILE A 152 7.21 -6.19 -4.81
C ILE A 152 7.06 -4.71 -4.46
N ARG A 153 6.49 -3.92 -5.37
CA ARG A 153 6.27 -2.48 -5.15
C ARG A 153 5.25 -2.20 -4.06
N LEU A 154 4.23 -3.06 -3.92
CA LEU A 154 3.26 -2.98 -2.82
C LEU A 154 3.89 -3.31 -1.47
N ALA A 155 4.76 -4.31 -1.40
CA ALA A 155 5.50 -4.64 -0.18
C ALA A 155 6.53 -3.56 0.18
N GLY A 156 7.13 -2.92 -0.83
CA GLY A 156 8.07 -1.80 -0.68
C GLY A 156 7.43 -0.43 -0.53
N MET A 157 6.11 -0.33 -0.32
CA MET A 157 5.42 0.96 -0.18
C MET A 157 5.98 1.76 1.01
N THR A 158 6.16 3.06 0.80
CA THR A 158 6.49 3.99 1.89
C THR A 158 5.34 4.09 2.89
N ASP A 159 5.63 4.48 4.13
CA ASP A 159 4.57 4.72 5.14
C ASP A 159 3.53 5.73 4.66
N GLU A 160 3.93 6.74 3.87
CA GLU A 160 3.00 7.69 3.24
C GLU A 160 1.98 6.99 2.34
N SER A 161 2.46 6.11 1.46
CA SER A 161 1.63 5.35 0.53
C SER A 161 0.77 4.30 1.28
N ARG A 162 1.31 3.65 2.31
CA ARG A 162 0.58 2.71 3.17
C ARG A 162 -0.55 3.40 3.95
N LEU A 163 -0.30 4.58 4.52
CA LEU A 163 -1.33 5.39 5.18
C LEU A 163 -2.41 5.84 4.18
N ALA A 164 -2.02 6.26 2.98
CA ALA A 164 -2.98 6.61 1.93
C ALA A 164 -3.86 5.42 1.55
N ARG A 165 -3.31 4.21 1.50
CA ARG A 165 -4.07 2.98 1.23
C ARG A 165 -5.12 2.69 2.29
N LEU A 166 -4.81 2.87 3.59
CA LEU A 166 -5.80 2.75 4.66
C LEU A 166 -6.96 3.74 4.55
N PHE A 167 -6.70 4.91 3.98
CA PHE A 167 -7.77 5.88 3.77
C PHE A 167 -8.52 5.66 2.45
N ALA A 168 -7.85 5.08 1.45
CA ALA A 168 -8.42 4.84 0.12
C ALA A 168 -9.44 3.67 0.14
N ASP A 169 -9.17 2.62 0.91
CA ASP A 169 -10.07 1.48 1.06
C ASP A 169 -11.31 1.84 1.90
N GLU A 170 -12.48 1.38 1.49
CA GLU A 170 -13.76 1.78 2.09
C GLU A 170 -13.95 1.18 3.49
N VAL A 171 -13.57 -0.09 3.67
CA VAL A 171 -13.74 -0.81 4.93
C VAL A 171 -12.86 -0.20 6.02
N THR A 172 -11.57 -0.04 5.71
CA THR A 172 -10.60 0.60 6.61
C THR A 172 -10.93 2.08 6.83
N ARG A 173 -11.36 2.83 5.80
CA ARG A 173 -11.82 4.21 5.98
C ARG A 173 -13.01 4.33 6.94
N ALA A 174 -13.91 3.35 6.97
CA ALA A 174 -15.05 3.34 7.90
C ALA A 174 -14.64 3.14 9.38
N VAL A 175 -13.42 2.62 9.63
CA VAL A 175 -12.89 2.47 11.00
C VAL A 175 -12.59 3.81 11.64
N PHE A 176 -12.09 4.81 10.88
CA PHE A 176 -11.77 6.14 11.40
C PHE A 176 -12.93 6.80 12.16
N PRO A 177 -14.12 7.02 11.55
CA PRO A 177 -15.25 7.63 12.26
C PRO A 177 -15.83 6.78 13.39
N LYS A 178 -15.55 5.46 13.41
CA LYS A 178 -15.88 4.63 14.57
C LYS A 178 -14.93 4.93 15.73
N LEU A 179 -13.63 5.01 15.47
CA LEU A 179 -12.60 5.26 16.49
C LEU A 179 -12.56 6.72 16.97
N TRP A 180 -13.04 7.69 16.18
CA TRP A 180 -13.21 9.08 16.60
C TRP A 180 -14.21 9.26 17.77
N LYS A 181 -15.04 8.23 18.04
CA LYS A 181 -15.99 8.20 19.16
C LYS A 181 -15.38 7.64 20.45
N GLY A 182 -14.13 7.22 20.41
CA GLY A 182 -13.43 6.64 21.55
C GLY A 182 -13.07 5.16 21.36
N GLY A 183 -12.49 4.58 22.41
CA GLY A 183 -12.10 3.18 22.44
C GLY A 183 -13.28 2.23 22.21
N VAL A 184 -13.05 1.17 21.43
CA VAL A 184 -14.07 0.17 21.06
C VAL A 184 -13.53 -1.24 21.30
N SER A 185 -14.34 -2.18 21.78
CA SER A 185 -13.90 -3.59 21.85
C SER A 185 -13.82 -4.22 20.47
N LYS A 186 -12.96 -5.22 20.28
CA LYS A 186 -12.84 -5.90 18.98
C LYS A 186 -14.16 -6.50 18.52
N GLU A 187 -14.95 -7.07 19.43
CA GLU A 187 -16.26 -7.65 19.14
C GLU A 187 -17.27 -6.58 18.68
N ASP A 188 -17.31 -5.44 19.37
CA ASP A 188 -18.22 -4.33 19.03
C ASP A 188 -17.79 -3.66 17.69
N LEU A 189 -16.51 -3.73 17.34
CA LEU A 189 -15.99 -3.30 16.05
C LEU A 189 -16.32 -4.30 14.94
N GLU A 190 -16.23 -5.61 15.21
CA GLU A 190 -16.60 -6.68 14.28
C GLU A 190 -18.08 -6.58 13.88
N GLU A 191 -18.96 -6.45 14.88
CA GLU A 191 -20.39 -6.30 14.65
C GLU A 191 -20.69 -5.05 13.81
N TRP A 192 -19.98 -3.95 14.09
CA TRP A 192 -20.11 -2.74 13.29
C TRP A 192 -19.66 -2.93 11.85
N LEU A 193 -18.48 -3.53 11.64
CA LEU A 193 -17.97 -3.74 10.29
C LEU A 193 -18.88 -4.68 9.47
N LYS A 194 -19.46 -5.72 10.08
CA LYS A 194 -20.47 -6.57 9.42
C LYS A 194 -21.68 -5.74 8.97
N MET A 195 -22.16 -4.81 9.79
CA MET A 195 -23.28 -3.94 9.44
C MET A 195 -22.95 -2.96 8.31
N VAL A 196 -21.75 -2.35 8.30
CA VAL A 196 -21.34 -1.41 7.23
C VAL A 196 -21.10 -2.13 5.91
N THR A 197 -20.40 -3.26 5.97
CA THR A 197 -19.89 -3.94 4.77
C THR A 197 -20.89 -4.93 4.19
N GLY A 198 -21.89 -5.35 4.97
CA GLY A 198 -22.83 -6.41 4.60
C GLY A 198 -22.19 -7.80 4.56
N LEU A 199 -20.95 -7.95 5.02
CA LEU A 199 -20.23 -9.22 5.02
C LEU A 199 -20.70 -10.12 6.18
N PRO A 200 -20.82 -11.44 5.96
CA PRO A 200 -21.23 -12.39 6.99
C PRO A 200 -20.19 -12.55 8.11
N SER A 201 -18.91 -12.37 7.78
CA SER A 201 -17.78 -12.41 8.71
C SER A 201 -16.73 -11.37 8.31
N VAL A 202 -16.05 -10.81 9.32
CA VAL A 202 -14.98 -9.81 9.13
C VAL A 202 -13.88 -10.10 10.14
N SER A 203 -12.64 -10.24 9.69
CA SER A 203 -11.48 -10.36 10.58
C SER A 203 -11.04 -8.98 11.08
N VAL A 204 -11.37 -8.66 12.33
CA VAL A 204 -10.96 -7.37 12.94
C VAL A 204 -9.45 -7.27 13.06
N ASP A 205 -8.77 -8.38 13.38
CA ASP A 205 -7.31 -8.40 13.51
C ASP A 205 -6.61 -8.02 12.20
N SER A 206 -7.08 -8.57 11.08
CA SER A 206 -6.53 -8.24 9.75
C SER A 206 -6.78 -6.78 9.35
N ILE A 207 -7.90 -6.18 9.78
CA ILE A 207 -8.23 -4.78 9.50
C ILE A 207 -7.42 -3.82 10.38
N ILE A 208 -7.22 -4.17 11.66
CA ILE A 208 -6.56 -3.30 12.64
C ILE A 208 -5.04 -3.41 12.62
N ALA A 209 -4.47 -4.57 12.23
CA ALA A 209 -3.02 -4.75 12.19
C ALA A 209 -2.29 -3.64 11.41
N PRO A 210 -2.71 -3.23 10.20
CA PRO A 210 -2.09 -2.11 9.50
C PRO A 210 -2.16 -0.75 10.23
N PHE A 211 -3.24 -0.51 11.00
CA PHE A 211 -3.36 0.72 11.80
C PHE A 211 -2.37 0.72 12.96
N GLU A 212 -2.15 -0.44 13.58
CA GLU A 212 -1.21 -0.60 14.69
C GLU A 212 0.23 -0.50 14.21
N GLU A 213 0.57 -1.13 13.09
CA GLU A 213 1.89 -1.05 12.44
C GLU A 213 2.26 0.38 12.04
N LEU A 214 1.30 1.15 11.50
CA LEU A 214 1.51 2.56 11.13
C LEU A 214 1.36 3.53 12.32
N GLY A 215 1.17 3.00 13.53
CA GLY A 215 1.13 3.78 14.77
C GLY A 215 -0.09 4.70 14.92
N LEU A 216 -1.19 4.39 14.24
CA LEU A 216 -2.47 5.11 14.35
C LEU A 216 -3.25 4.67 15.60
N VAL A 217 -3.17 3.39 15.95
CA VAL A 217 -3.94 2.80 17.06
C VAL A 217 -3.08 2.00 18.02
N LYS A 218 -3.64 1.74 19.21
CA LYS A 218 -3.14 0.78 20.18
C LYS A 218 -4.24 -0.19 20.58
N THR A 219 -3.87 -1.46 20.66
CA THR A 219 -4.75 -2.53 21.14
C THR A 219 -4.36 -2.88 22.58
N GLU A 220 -5.31 -2.83 23.52
CA GLU A 220 -5.06 -3.19 24.93
C GLU A 220 -6.22 -4.00 25.51
N TRP A 221 -5.89 -4.93 26.40
CA TRP A 221 -6.87 -5.57 27.26
C TRP A 221 -7.32 -4.60 28.36
N VAL A 222 -8.64 -4.44 28.54
CA VAL A 222 -9.21 -3.60 29.59
C VAL A 222 -9.86 -4.51 30.63
N ASP A 223 -9.22 -4.63 31.80
CA ASP A 223 -9.58 -5.59 32.84
C ASP A 223 -11.02 -5.44 33.33
N GLU A 224 -11.47 -4.20 33.51
CA GLU A 224 -12.82 -3.89 34.01
C GLU A 224 -13.93 -4.27 33.02
N ILE A 225 -13.58 -4.37 31.74
CA ILE A 225 -14.50 -4.74 30.65
C ILE A 225 -14.33 -6.21 30.28
N GLY A 226 -13.18 -6.81 30.61
CA GLY A 226 -12.83 -8.19 30.26
C GLY A 226 -12.76 -8.38 28.75
N ARG A 227 -12.30 -7.38 28.00
CA ARG A 227 -12.21 -7.41 26.53
C ARG A 227 -10.98 -6.69 26.02
N THR A 228 -10.55 -7.09 24.82
CA THR A 228 -9.52 -6.39 24.05
C THR A 228 -10.15 -5.20 23.33
N CYS A 229 -9.61 -4.01 23.54
CA CYS A 229 -10.09 -2.75 22.98
C CYS A 229 -9.05 -2.08 22.09
N VAL A 230 -9.54 -1.36 21.09
CA VAL A 230 -8.75 -0.61 20.10
C VAL A 230 -8.94 0.88 20.37
N PHE A 231 -7.84 1.62 20.45
CA PHE A 231 -7.81 3.04 20.77
C PHE A 231 -7.01 3.82 19.73
N MET A 232 -7.58 4.87 19.15
CA MET A 232 -6.86 5.76 18.24
C MET A 232 -5.92 6.69 19.02
N ILE A 233 -4.63 6.66 18.70
CA ILE A 233 -3.60 7.51 19.33
C ILE A 233 -3.10 8.61 18.41
N LYS A 234 -3.21 8.42 17.08
CA LYS A 234 -2.93 9.40 16.05
C LYS A 234 -4.02 9.32 14.99
N ASP A 235 -4.27 10.44 14.35
CA ASP A 235 -5.13 10.50 13.18
C ASP A 235 -4.31 10.93 11.96
N LEU A 236 -4.88 10.80 10.78
CA LEU A 236 -4.21 11.12 9.52
C LEU A 236 -5.00 12.15 8.72
N GLU A 237 -4.27 13.00 8.02
CA GLU A 237 -4.82 13.92 7.04
C GLU A 237 -4.11 13.73 5.71
N ILE A 238 -4.89 13.54 4.65
CA ILE A 238 -4.42 13.56 3.26
C ILE A 238 -4.84 14.89 2.65
N PHE A 239 -3.89 15.60 2.07
CA PHE A 239 -4.11 16.95 1.57
C PHE A 239 -3.22 17.26 0.37
N ARG A 240 -3.61 18.29 -0.37
CA ARG A 240 -2.84 18.85 -1.48
C ARG A 240 -2.02 20.02 -0.96
N ALA A 241 -0.73 20.03 -1.26
CA ALA A 241 0.21 21.08 -0.92
C ALA A 241 0.79 21.74 -2.19
N PRO A 242 1.26 22.99 -2.12
CA PRO A 242 1.99 23.60 -3.22
C PRO A 242 3.29 22.81 -3.52
N PRO A 243 3.60 22.51 -4.79
CA PRO A 243 4.77 21.71 -5.17
C PRO A 243 6.04 22.59 -5.23
N LEU A 244 6.42 23.17 -4.08
CA LEU A 244 7.45 24.22 -4.00
C LEU A 244 8.79 23.81 -4.62
N MET A 245 9.27 22.60 -4.32
CA MET A 245 10.53 22.08 -4.86
C MET A 245 10.50 21.95 -6.38
N ALA A 246 9.42 21.39 -6.93
CA ALA A 246 9.26 21.25 -8.38
C ALA A 246 9.17 22.62 -9.07
N MET A 247 8.50 23.60 -8.47
CA MET A 247 8.41 24.98 -8.97
C MET A 247 9.77 25.70 -8.97
N GLU A 248 10.56 25.51 -7.91
CA GLU A 248 11.91 26.07 -7.80
C GLU A 248 12.85 25.44 -8.85
N ALA A 249 12.82 24.11 -8.98
CA ALA A 249 13.59 23.40 -9.99
C ALA A 249 13.17 23.80 -11.41
N ALA A 250 11.87 23.95 -11.68
CA ALA A 250 11.34 24.40 -12.96
C ALA A 250 11.94 25.74 -13.40
N SER A 251 12.10 26.69 -12.47
CA SER A 251 12.67 28.01 -12.73
C SER A 251 14.15 27.95 -13.16
N SER A 252 14.84 26.84 -12.84
CA SER A 252 16.26 26.64 -13.18
C SER A 252 16.47 25.82 -14.45
N ILE A 253 15.55 24.90 -14.78
CA ILE A 253 15.73 23.94 -15.89
C ILE A 253 14.93 24.29 -17.16
N LEU A 254 13.90 25.13 -17.03
CA LEU A 254 13.00 25.51 -18.13
C LEU A 254 13.29 26.92 -18.63
N ASP A 255 12.74 27.23 -19.80
CA ASP A 255 12.70 28.62 -20.28
C ASP A 255 11.82 29.48 -19.35
N PRO A 256 12.14 30.78 -19.18
CA PRO A 256 11.44 31.65 -18.23
C PRO A 256 9.93 31.79 -18.49
N GLU A 257 9.50 31.70 -19.75
CA GLU A 257 8.10 31.83 -20.14
C GLU A 257 7.30 30.60 -19.67
N LEU A 258 7.77 29.39 -19.98
CA LEU A 258 7.13 28.14 -19.55
C LEU A 258 7.16 27.97 -18.02
N ALA A 259 8.25 28.39 -17.36
CA ALA A 259 8.33 28.38 -15.89
C ALA A 259 7.31 29.34 -15.26
N ALA A 260 7.12 30.53 -15.83
CA ALA A 260 6.12 31.49 -15.37
C ALA A 260 4.69 30.98 -15.61
N GLU A 261 4.43 30.37 -16.77
CA GLU A 261 3.15 29.74 -17.10
C GLU A 261 2.81 28.62 -16.12
N TYR A 262 3.75 27.71 -15.87
CA TYR A 262 3.58 26.63 -14.89
C TYR A 262 3.27 27.17 -13.49
N LYS A 263 4.02 28.19 -13.04
CA LYS A 263 3.77 28.83 -11.75
C LYS A 263 2.39 29.47 -11.67
N ALA A 264 1.94 30.13 -12.73
CA ALA A 264 0.60 30.74 -12.79
C ALA A 264 -0.49 29.67 -12.67
N GLU A 265 -0.38 28.56 -13.41
CA GLU A 265 -1.34 27.46 -13.39
C GLU A 265 -1.43 26.78 -12.01
N VAL A 266 -0.30 26.59 -11.32
CA VAL A 266 -0.28 26.08 -9.94
C VAL A 266 -1.04 27.02 -9.00
N LEU A 267 -0.80 28.32 -9.09
CA LEU A 267 -1.47 29.31 -8.23
C LEU A 267 -2.98 29.41 -8.52
N GLU A 268 -3.36 29.36 -9.80
CA GLU A 268 -4.75 29.31 -10.24
C GLU A 268 -5.44 28.08 -9.65
N PHE A 269 -4.86 26.88 -9.83
CA PHE A 269 -5.38 25.64 -9.26
C PHE A 269 -5.60 25.74 -7.74
N LEU A 270 -4.59 26.19 -6.99
CA LEU A 270 -4.66 26.27 -5.53
C LEU A 270 -5.66 27.31 -5.03
N THR A 271 -5.96 28.34 -5.83
CA THR A 271 -6.93 29.39 -5.49
C THR A 271 -8.37 28.93 -5.73
N GLU A 272 -8.59 28.17 -6.79
CA GLU A 272 -9.93 27.72 -7.20
C GLU A 272 -10.36 26.40 -6.55
N TRP A 273 -9.39 25.54 -6.22
CA TRP A 273 -9.66 24.21 -5.69
C TRP A 273 -10.35 24.27 -4.32
N GLN A 274 -11.32 23.38 -4.13
CA GLN A 274 -12.02 23.19 -2.87
C GLN A 274 -11.90 21.73 -2.42
N LYS A 275 -11.51 21.53 -1.17
CA LYS A 275 -11.43 20.21 -0.54
C LYS A 275 -12.84 19.63 -0.37
N THR A 276 -13.09 18.46 -0.94
CA THR A 276 -14.29 17.65 -0.67
C THR A 276 -13.90 16.27 -0.15
N PRO A 277 -14.82 15.53 0.51
CA PRO A 277 -14.58 14.15 0.90
C PRO A 277 -14.20 13.26 -0.29
N GLU A 278 -14.87 13.44 -1.43
CA GLU A 278 -14.61 12.68 -2.66
C GLU A 278 -13.22 12.99 -3.22
N ASP A 279 -12.79 14.26 -3.20
CA ASP A 279 -11.43 14.64 -3.59
C ASP A 279 -10.39 13.98 -2.67
N THR A 280 -10.65 13.96 -1.37
CA THR A 280 -9.73 13.36 -0.38
C THR A 280 -9.55 11.86 -0.61
N VAL A 281 -10.64 11.14 -0.91
CA VAL A 281 -10.57 9.71 -1.27
C VAL A 281 -9.84 9.52 -2.61
N ALA A 282 -10.10 10.37 -3.60
CA ALA A 282 -9.47 10.26 -4.91
C ALA A 282 -7.94 10.46 -4.84
N ILE A 283 -7.46 11.46 -4.10
CA ILE A 283 -6.01 11.66 -3.93
C ILE A 283 -5.36 10.58 -3.07
N ALA A 284 -6.10 9.99 -2.12
CA ALA A 284 -5.64 8.82 -1.36
C ALA A 284 -5.43 7.62 -2.29
N GLN A 285 -6.34 7.38 -3.23
CA GLN A 285 -6.22 6.32 -4.23
C GLN A 285 -4.99 6.53 -5.13
N ILE A 286 -4.68 7.77 -5.51
CA ILE A 286 -3.49 8.11 -6.28
C ILE A 286 -2.21 7.81 -5.50
N LEU A 287 -2.15 8.18 -4.21
CA LEU A 287 -0.98 7.89 -3.37
C LEU A 287 -0.83 6.39 -3.05
N ALA A 288 -1.94 5.65 -2.99
CA ALA A 288 -1.95 4.22 -2.72
C ALA A 288 -1.59 3.35 -3.94
N ASP A 289 -1.65 3.94 -5.15
CA ASP A 289 -1.28 3.28 -6.39
C ASP A 289 0.23 3.41 -6.63
N PRO A 290 0.98 2.30 -6.74
CA PRO A 290 2.44 2.35 -6.90
C PRO A 290 2.90 3.11 -8.14
N ASP A 291 2.21 2.98 -9.27
CA ASP A 291 2.57 3.65 -10.53
C ASP A 291 2.43 5.15 -10.40
N CYS A 292 1.29 5.59 -9.86
CA CYS A 292 1.05 7.00 -9.58
C CYS A 292 2.06 7.55 -8.55
N TYR A 293 2.39 6.77 -7.51
CA TYR A 293 3.33 7.19 -6.48
C TYR A 293 4.75 7.36 -7.02
N ASP A 294 5.24 6.44 -7.85
CA ASP A 294 6.60 6.54 -8.42
C ASP A 294 6.72 7.74 -9.37
N ILE A 295 5.69 8.00 -10.18
CA ILE A 295 5.62 9.21 -11.01
C ILE A 295 5.60 10.46 -10.13
N LEU A 296 4.81 10.46 -9.05
CA LEU A 296 4.72 11.57 -8.10
C LEU A 296 6.06 11.84 -7.41
N ASP A 297 6.79 10.80 -6.98
CA ASP A 297 8.09 10.94 -6.30
C ASP A 297 9.13 11.63 -7.20
N ILE A 298 9.15 11.30 -8.49
CA ILE A 298 10.00 11.98 -9.47
C ILE A 298 9.55 13.44 -9.64
N LEU A 299 8.25 13.65 -9.85
CA LEU A 299 7.68 14.98 -10.12
C LEU A 299 7.78 15.95 -8.94
N ARG A 300 7.85 15.44 -7.70
CA ARG A 300 8.12 16.24 -6.49
C ARG A 300 9.45 16.97 -6.55
N ARG A 301 10.43 16.44 -7.31
CA ARG A 301 11.78 17.02 -7.44
C ARG A 301 11.87 18.02 -8.57
N ARG A 302 11.27 17.71 -9.73
CA ARG A 302 11.27 18.59 -10.91
C ARG A 302 10.26 18.13 -11.97
N PRO A 303 9.88 19.03 -12.91
CA PRO A 303 9.26 18.63 -14.16
C PRO A 303 10.16 17.68 -14.96
N VAL A 304 9.54 16.70 -15.64
CA VAL A 304 10.24 15.68 -16.44
C VAL A 304 9.50 15.40 -17.75
N SER A 305 10.21 14.89 -18.75
CA SER A 305 9.57 14.45 -20.00
C SER A 305 8.94 13.06 -19.84
N ILE A 306 7.92 12.75 -20.64
CA ILE A 306 7.32 11.40 -20.64
C ILE A 306 8.35 10.34 -21.04
N ALA A 307 9.23 10.64 -22.00
CA ALA A 307 10.29 9.73 -22.42
C ALA A 307 11.30 9.46 -21.28
N GLU A 308 11.58 10.45 -20.44
CA GLU A 308 12.44 10.27 -19.27
C GLU A 308 11.77 9.36 -18.23
N LEU A 309 10.46 9.49 -18.01
CA LEU A 309 9.70 8.58 -17.14
C LEU A 309 9.72 7.15 -17.68
N GLU A 310 9.49 6.96 -18.99
CA GLU A 310 9.54 5.65 -19.65
C GLU A 310 10.93 4.99 -19.54
N ALA A 311 11.99 5.79 -19.52
CA ALA A 311 13.36 5.29 -19.39
C ALA A 311 13.80 5.05 -17.94
N THR A 312 13.20 5.75 -16.97
CA THR A 312 13.61 5.72 -15.57
C THR A 312 12.77 4.74 -14.76
N LEU A 313 11.48 4.62 -15.07
CA LEU A 313 10.55 3.78 -14.34
C LEU A 313 10.40 2.43 -15.06
N ASP A 314 10.51 1.33 -14.32
CA ASP A 314 10.18 -0.01 -14.81
C ASP A 314 8.66 -0.25 -14.82
N ILE A 315 7.91 0.67 -15.44
CA ILE A 315 6.46 0.61 -15.59
C ILE A 315 6.15 0.37 -17.07
N PRO A 316 5.32 -0.63 -17.41
CA PRO A 316 4.90 -0.84 -18.79
C PRO A 316 4.29 0.44 -19.41
N PRO A 317 4.58 0.78 -20.68
CA PRO A 317 4.12 2.04 -21.28
C PRO A 317 2.60 2.25 -21.22
N LYS A 318 1.82 1.16 -21.28
CA LYS A 318 0.36 1.19 -21.16
C LYS A 318 -0.08 1.61 -19.75
N ASP A 319 0.58 1.09 -18.72
CA ASP A 319 0.26 1.35 -17.32
C ASP A 319 0.73 2.75 -16.92
N LEU A 320 1.93 3.16 -17.37
CA LEU A 320 2.43 4.52 -17.22
C LEU A 320 1.44 5.54 -17.80
N ARG A 321 0.94 5.30 -19.02
CA ARG A 321 -0.06 6.17 -19.66
C ARG A 321 -1.37 6.21 -18.87
N THR A 322 -1.79 5.08 -18.32
CA THR A 322 -3.01 4.97 -17.50
C THR A 322 -2.85 5.75 -16.19
N ALA A 323 -1.73 5.58 -15.49
CA ALA A 323 -1.40 6.32 -14.29
C ALA A 323 -1.37 7.84 -14.55
N ILE A 324 -0.67 8.29 -15.61
CA ILE A 324 -0.65 9.71 -16.01
C ILE A 324 -2.07 10.23 -16.28
N GLN A 325 -2.90 9.47 -17.00
CA GLN A 325 -4.27 9.88 -17.30
C GLN A 325 -5.13 10.00 -16.03
N THR A 326 -4.93 9.09 -15.07
CA THR A 326 -5.57 9.15 -13.74
C THR A 326 -5.12 10.40 -12.98
N MET A 327 -3.83 10.66 -12.90
CA MET A 327 -3.29 11.87 -12.23
C MET A 327 -3.81 13.16 -12.89
N LYS A 328 -3.95 13.19 -14.22
CA LYS A 328 -4.54 14.34 -14.95
C LYS A 328 -6.03 14.51 -14.65
N LYS A 329 -6.80 13.40 -14.64
CA LYS A 329 -8.24 13.41 -14.32
C LYS A 329 -8.52 14.07 -12.97
N TYR A 330 -7.69 13.80 -11.97
CA TYR A 330 -7.80 14.38 -10.63
C TYR A 330 -6.94 15.64 -10.43
N ARG A 331 -6.52 16.28 -11.54
CA ARG A 331 -5.77 17.54 -11.55
C ARG A 331 -4.53 17.53 -10.64
N VAL A 332 -3.84 16.40 -10.52
CA VAL A 332 -2.57 16.29 -9.78
C VAL A 332 -1.41 16.77 -10.65
N VAL A 333 -1.46 16.45 -11.94
CA VAL A 333 -0.42 16.82 -12.92
C VAL A 333 -1.04 17.52 -14.13
N THR A 334 -0.22 18.31 -14.82
CA THR A 334 -0.53 18.91 -16.11
C THR A 334 0.53 18.53 -17.14
N GLU A 335 0.15 18.53 -18.42
CA GLU A 335 1.03 18.17 -19.54
C GLU A 335 1.22 19.41 -20.41
N LYS A 336 2.47 19.83 -20.61
CA LYS A 336 2.81 20.90 -21.55
C LYS A 336 3.81 20.41 -22.59
N ARG A 337 3.82 21.07 -23.76
CA ARG A 337 4.78 20.78 -24.82
C ARG A 337 5.96 21.73 -24.71
N ARG A 338 7.17 21.18 -24.73
CA ARG A 338 8.41 21.96 -24.73
C ARG A 338 9.14 21.72 -26.04
N LYS A 339 9.65 22.79 -26.66
CA LYS A 339 10.51 22.66 -27.83
C LYS A 339 11.93 22.28 -27.38
N GLY A 340 12.39 21.10 -27.80
CA GLY A 340 13.73 20.62 -27.53
C GLY A 340 14.79 21.36 -28.36
N PRO A 341 16.09 21.12 -28.07
CA PRO A 341 17.20 21.71 -28.83
C PRO A 341 17.20 21.34 -30.33
N SER A 342 16.63 20.18 -30.66
CA SER A 342 16.45 19.69 -32.04
C SER A 342 15.32 20.40 -32.81
N GLY A 343 14.50 21.21 -32.13
CA GLY A 343 13.32 21.86 -32.68
C GLY A 343 12.05 21.00 -32.64
N GLU A 344 12.14 19.74 -32.21
CA GLU A 344 10.99 18.87 -31.96
C GLU A 344 10.29 19.22 -30.64
N TYR A 345 9.01 18.87 -30.52
CA TYR A 345 8.23 19.12 -29.30
C TYR A 345 8.12 17.86 -28.46
N ASP A 346 8.62 17.94 -27.24
CA ASP A 346 8.49 16.87 -26.24
C ASP A 346 7.35 17.17 -25.28
N LYS A 347 6.70 16.11 -24.82
CA LYS A 347 5.68 16.19 -23.78
C LYS A 347 6.34 16.14 -22.40
N TRP A 348 6.06 17.16 -21.61
CA TRP A 348 6.56 17.31 -20.25
C TRP A 348 5.40 17.28 -19.26
N LEU A 349 5.64 16.61 -18.14
CA LEU A 349 4.72 16.53 -17.03
C LEU A 349 5.19 17.45 -15.91
N PHE A 350 4.20 18.10 -15.30
CA PHE A 350 4.38 19.09 -14.26
C PHE A 350 3.43 18.78 -13.11
N LEU A 351 3.92 18.90 -11.89
CA LEU A 351 3.12 18.70 -10.71
C LEU A 351 2.26 19.94 -10.43
N LEU A 352 0.93 19.86 -10.48
CA LEU A 352 0.07 20.99 -10.11
C LEU A 352 -0.04 21.18 -8.61
N ASN A 353 -0.06 20.06 -7.88
CA ASN A 353 -0.08 20.01 -6.43
C ASN A 353 0.58 18.72 -5.97
N ASP A 354 1.24 18.80 -4.83
CA ASP A 354 1.87 17.68 -4.18
C ASP A 354 0.89 17.07 -3.17
N ILE A 355 0.50 15.81 -3.38
CA ILE A 355 -0.36 15.11 -2.42
C ILE A 355 0.53 14.65 -1.27
N ARG A 356 0.13 14.97 -0.03
CA ARG A 356 0.88 14.61 1.18
C ARG A 356 -0.01 13.94 2.20
N VAL A 357 0.59 13.07 3.00
CA VAL A 357 -0.02 12.52 4.21
C VAL A 357 0.67 13.07 5.44
N ARG A 358 -0.12 13.51 6.42
CA ARG A 358 0.38 13.94 7.73
C ARG A 358 -0.35 13.20 8.83
N LEU A 359 0.41 12.62 9.75
CA LEU A 359 -0.11 12.17 11.03
C LEU A 359 -0.18 13.33 12.01
N PHE A 360 -1.24 13.40 12.79
CA PHE A 360 -1.40 14.42 13.81
C PHE A 360 -2.04 13.86 15.08
N PHE A 361 -1.81 14.55 16.20
CA PHE A 361 -2.42 14.21 17.47
C PHE A 361 -3.89 14.68 17.46
N PRO A 362 -4.87 13.80 17.74
CA PRO A 362 -6.27 14.11 17.50
C PRO A 362 -6.91 14.90 18.66
N GLU A 363 -6.47 16.15 18.84
CA GLU A 363 -6.98 17.04 19.90
C GLU A 363 -8.49 17.25 19.83
N TYR A 364 -9.05 17.25 18.62
CA TYR A 364 -10.42 17.64 18.35
C TYR A 364 -11.48 16.74 19.00
N PHE A 365 -11.19 15.45 19.24
CA PHE A 365 -12.16 14.55 19.89
C PHE A 365 -11.93 14.39 21.40
N LEU A 366 -10.91 15.00 21.99
CA LEU A 366 -10.74 15.03 23.46
C LEU A 366 -11.98 15.61 24.15
N GLN A 367 -12.54 16.68 23.58
CA GLN A 367 -13.77 17.29 24.10
C GLN A 367 -14.97 16.35 23.97
N THR A 368 -15.04 15.58 22.87
CA THR A 368 -16.08 14.56 22.65
C THR A 368 -16.02 13.48 23.73
N LEU A 369 -14.83 12.96 24.05
CA LEU A 369 -14.65 11.95 25.10
C LEU A 369 -15.13 12.45 26.47
N VAL A 370 -14.83 13.70 26.82
CA VAL A 370 -15.28 14.32 28.07
C VAL A 370 -16.80 14.50 28.07
N THR A 371 -17.36 15.01 26.98
CA THR A 371 -18.80 15.25 26.84
C THR A 371 -19.59 13.94 26.93
N ASP A 372 -19.09 12.85 26.34
CA ASP A 372 -19.76 11.55 26.37
C ASP A 372 -19.74 10.93 27.77
N LEU A 373 -18.69 11.18 28.55
CA LEU A 373 -18.59 10.80 29.95
C LEU A 373 -19.53 11.62 30.85
N GLU A 374 -19.72 12.90 30.55
CA GLU A 374 -20.69 13.77 31.25
C GLU A 374 -22.14 13.38 30.95
N LYS A 375 -22.44 12.92 29.74
CA LYS A 375 -23.78 12.44 29.34
C LYS A 375 -24.13 11.09 29.95
N ASN A 376 -23.14 10.23 30.20
CA ASN A 376 -23.32 8.89 30.74
C ASN A 376 -22.50 8.71 32.04
N PRO A 377 -22.76 9.52 33.10
CA PRO A 377 -21.91 9.58 34.28
C PRO A 377 -21.94 8.28 35.11
N ASP A 378 -22.99 7.48 34.95
CA ASP A 378 -23.21 6.23 35.68
C ASP A 378 -22.82 4.98 34.87
N ASP A 379 -22.28 5.12 33.65
CA ASP A 379 -21.78 3.99 32.87
C ASP A 379 -20.31 3.69 33.24
N PRO A 380 -20.04 2.66 34.08
CA PRO A 380 -18.67 2.33 34.48
C PRO A 380 -17.83 1.86 33.28
N ARG A 381 -18.43 1.24 32.26
CA ARG A 381 -17.73 0.75 31.07
C ARG A 381 -17.25 1.91 30.22
N ALA A 382 -18.14 2.88 29.95
CA ALA A 382 -17.78 4.09 29.22
C ALA A 382 -16.69 4.89 29.93
N ARG A 383 -16.78 5.02 31.27
CA ARG A 383 -15.75 5.69 32.08
C ARG A 383 -14.39 5.03 31.91
N GLN A 384 -14.31 3.70 31.96
CA GLN A 384 -13.04 2.97 31.84
C GLN A 384 -12.43 3.11 30.45
N LEU A 385 -13.23 3.00 29.39
CA LEU A 385 -12.76 3.21 28.01
C LEU A 385 -12.17 4.61 27.82
N VAL A 386 -12.85 5.64 28.30
CA VAL A 386 -12.38 7.03 28.21
C VAL A 386 -11.08 7.21 29.00
N GLN A 387 -10.98 6.68 30.22
CA GLN A 387 -9.77 6.79 31.03
C GLN A 387 -8.56 6.11 30.39
N HIS A 388 -8.74 4.90 29.85
CA HIS A 388 -7.69 4.21 29.10
C HIS A 388 -7.28 5.00 27.85
N HIS A 389 -8.25 5.52 27.10
CA HIS A 389 -7.98 6.29 25.89
C HIS A 389 -7.20 7.57 26.21
N LEU A 390 -7.60 8.33 27.24
CA LEU A 390 -6.90 9.54 27.68
C LEU A 390 -5.47 9.22 28.16
N ARG A 391 -5.27 8.10 28.86
CA ARG A 391 -3.94 7.63 29.26
C ARG A 391 -3.06 7.38 28.03
N LEU A 392 -3.57 6.63 27.05
CA LEU A 392 -2.85 6.33 25.81
C LEU A 392 -2.53 7.59 25.00
N LEU A 393 -3.46 8.53 24.90
CA LEU A 393 -3.24 9.81 24.23
C LEU A 393 -2.16 10.64 24.93
N ARG A 394 -2.18 10.70 26.27
CA ARG A 394 -1.11 11.35 27.05
C ARG A 394 0.25 10.71 26.81
N ASP A 395 0.31 9.38 26.83
CA ASP A 395 1.57 8.63 26.69
C ASP A 395 2.16 8.76 25.27
N ASN A 396 1.32 9.07 24.27
CA ASN A 396 1.69 9.27 22.87
C ASN A 396 1.67 10.74 22.40
N PHE A 397 1.52 11.70 23.33
CA PHE A 397 1.50 13.12 23.00
C PHE A 397 2.87 13.55 22.42
N PRO A 398 2.91 14.32 21.32
CA PRO A 398 4.16 14.81 20.75
C PRO A 398 4.91 15.65 21.80
N ARG A 399 6.17 15.28 22.10
CA ARG A 399 7.03 16.02 23.04
C ARG A 399 7.86 17.07 22.35
#